data_AF-A0A9X6M2F2-F1
#
_entry.id   AF-A0A9X6M2F2-F1
#
_cell.length_a   1.000
_cell.length_b   1.000
_cell.length_c   1.000
_cell.angle_alpha   90.00
_cell.angle_beta   90.00
_cell.angle_gamma   90.00
#
_symmetry.space_group_name_H-M   'P 1'
#
loop_
_entity.id
_entity.type
_entity.pdbx_description
1 polymer ?
#
loop_
_entity_poly.entity_id
_entity_poly.type
_entity_poly.pdbx_seq_one_letter_code
_entity_poly.pdbx_strand_id
1 'polypeptide(L)' 'MIHDYTSNITRKQFELICEDLANARKKTRPRTVDLYEVFCGVLYVLTTGCQWRNLPSDFPNW' A
#
# COMPACT_ATOMS: atom_id res chain seq x y z
N MET A 1 -9.37 -5.06 4.91
CA MET A 1 -8.98 -4.90 6.33
C MET A 1 -7.96 -3.78 6.39
N ILE A 2 -7.95 -2.95 7.42
CA ILE A 2 -7.04 -1.79 7.46
C ILE A 2 -5.67 -2.30 7.90
N HIS A 3 -4.76 -2.49 6.95
CA HIS A 3 -3.37 -2.85 7.21
C HIS A 3 -2.64 -1.62 7.77
N ASP A 4 -2.39 -1.60 9.09
CA ASP A 4 -1.73 -0.47 9.73
C ASP A 4 -0.21 -0.65 9.73
N TYR A 5 0.45 -0.12 8.69
CA TYR A 5 1.91 0.03 8.66
C TYR A 5 2.28 1.40 9.24
N THR A 6 3.39 1.48 9.98
CA THR A 6 3.92 2.74 10.54
C THR A 6 4.19 3.80 9.46
N SER A 7 4.41 3.37 8.21
CA SER A 7 4.66 4.21 7.05
C SER A 7 3.39 4.63 6.30
N ASN A 8 2.19 4.34 6.81
CA ASN A 8 0.95 4.64 6.11
C ASN A 8 0.75 6.14 5.88
N ILE A 9 0.28 6.48 4.68
CA ILE A 9 -0.15 7.83 4.35
C ILE A 9 -1.66 7.97 4.47
N THR A 10 -2.12 9.19 4.72
CA THR A 10 -3.55 9.47 4.80
C THR A 10 -4.21 9.27 3.42
N ARG A 11 -5.48 8.84 3.41
CA ARG A 11 -6.23 8.65 2.16
C ARG A 11 -6.31 9.92 1.30
N LYS A 12 -6.37 11.10 1.94
CA LYS A 12 -6.35 12.40 1.24
C LYS A 12 -5.05 12.64 0.49
N GLN A 13 -3.90 12.28 1.07
CA GLN A 13 -2.61 12.37 0.38
C GLN A 13 -2.52 11.34 -0.75
N PHE A 14 -3.08 10.15 -0.54
CA PHE A 14 -3.11 9.10 -1.55
C PHE A 14 -3.98 9.46 -2.76
N GLU A 15 -5.11 10.15 -2.57
CA GLU A 15 -5.99 10.59 -3.67
C GLU A 15 -5.25 11.38 -4.75
N LEU A 16 -4.30 12.23 -4.37
CA LEU A 16 -3.47 13.01 -5.30
C LEU A 16 -2.60 12.12 -6.21
N ILE A 17 -2.16 10.96 -5.71
CA ILE A 17 -1.28 10.01 -6.42
C ILE A 17 -2.12 8.94 -7.12
N CYS A 18 -3.33 8.69 -6.63
CA CYS A 18 -4.23 7.65 -7.12
C CYS A 18 -4.59 7.87 -8.60
N GLU A 19 -4.76 9.12 -9.03
CA GLU A 19 -5.05 9.45 -10.43
C GLU A 19 -3.92 9.00 -11.37
N ASP A 20 -2.67 9.31 -11.02
CA ASP A 20 -1.49 8.89 -11.81
C ASP A 20 -1.37 7.37 -11.87
N LEU A 21 -1.55 6.68 -10.73
CA LEU A 21 -1.51 5.22 -10.64
C LEU A 21 -2.63 4.53 -11.41
N ALA A 22 -3.82 5.14 -11.44
CA ALA A 22 -4.97 4.65 -12.19
C ALA A 22 -4.71 4.74 -13.70
N ASN A 23 -4.13 5.85 -14.15
CA ASN A 23 -3.85 6.16 -15.55
C ASN A 23 -2.61 5.44 -16.10
N ALA A 24 -1.66 5.03 -15.26
CA ALA A 24 -0.38 4.45 -15.67
C ALA A 24 -0.48 3.13 -16.48
N ARG A 25 -1.60 2.38 -16.39
CA ARG A 25 -1.70 1.04 -16.98
C ARG A 25 -2.84 0.91 -17.99
N LYS A 26 -2.54 0.42 -19.20
CA LYS A 26 -3.54 -0.08 -20.17
C LYS A 26 -4.35 -1.22 -19.53
N LYS A 27 -5.68 -1.06 -19.44
CA LYS A 27 -6.62 -2.02 -18.84
C LYS A 27 -6.70 -3.31 -19.67
N THR A 28 -5.80 -4.26 -19.41
CA THR A 28 -5.81 -5.61 -20.01
C THR A 28 -6.51 -6.65 -19.13
N ARG A 29 -6.56 -6.44 -17.82
CA ARG A 29 -7.29 -7.27 -16.85
C ARG A 29 -7.92 -6.35 -15.80
N PRO A 30 -9.18 -6.60 -15.37
CA PRO A 30 -9.77 -5.86 -14.27
C PRO A 30 -8.92 -6.01 -13.00
N ARG A 31 -8.73 -4.90 -12.27
CA ARG A 31 -7.99 -4.90 -11.01
C ARG A 31 -8.84 -5.58 -9.93
N THR A 32 -8.23 -6.49 -9.18
CA THR A 32 -8.86 -7.21 -8.05
C THR A 32 -8.31 -6.75 -6.69
N VAL A 33 -7.28 -5.90 -6.69
CA VAL A 33 -6.59 -5.42 -5.49
C VAL A 33 -6.79 -3.92 -5.34
N ASP A 34 -6.86 -3.45 -4.08
CA ASP A 34 -6.93 -2.02 -3.77
C ASP A 34 -5.56 -1.35 -4.02
N LEU A 35 -5.55 -0.24 -4.77
CA LEU A 35 -4.34 0.52 -5.05
C LEU A 35 -3.75 1.13 -3.78
N TYR A 36 -4.60 1.49 -2.82
CA TYR A 36 -4.15 2.05 -1.55
C TYR A 36 -3.32 1.04 -0.75
N GLU A 37 -3.80 -0.20 -0.65
CA GLU A 37 -3.09 -1.27 0.07
C GLU A 37 -1.75 -1.59 -0.59
N VAL A 38 -1.72 -1.67 -1.93
CA VAL A 38 -0.47 -1.92 -2.67
C VAL A 38 0.52 -0.77 -2.47
N PHE A 39 0.05 0.48 -2.52
CA PHE A 39 0.91 1.64 -2.33
C PHE A 39 1.48 1.70 -0.91
N CYS A 40 0.66 1.44 0.11
CA CYS A 40 1.12 1.37 1.49
C CYS A 40 2.15 0.26 1.69
N GLY A 41 1.94 -0.91 1.06
CA GLY A 41 2.91 -2.00 1.07
C GLY A 41 4.25 -1.64 0.41
N VAL A 42 4.23 -0.97 -0.75
CA VAL A 42 5.47 -0.48 -1.40
C VAL A 42 6.17 0.57 -0.54
N LEU A 43 5.41 1.50 0.05
CA LEU A 43 5.95 2.53 0.92
C LEU A 43 6.59 1.93 2.18
N TYR A 44 5.99 0.88 2.75
CA TYR A 44 6.57 0.10 3.84
C TYR A 44 7.95 -0.48 3.47
N VAL A 45 8.06 -1.09 2.29
CA VAL A 45 9.35 -1.63 1.80
C VAL A 45 10.39 -0.51 1.65
N LEU A 46 10.00 0.62 1.05
CA LEU A 46 10.91 1.73 0.79
C LEU A 46 11.37 2.46 2.05
N THR A 47 10.51 2.57 3.06
CA THR A 47 10.80 3.30 4.30
C THR A 47 11.54 2.46 5.33
N THR A 48 11.19 1.18 5.45
CA THR A 48 11.70 0.31 6.54
C THR A 48 12.68 -0.74 6.07
N GLY A 49 12.77 -1.00 4.75
CA GLY A 49 13.58 -2.09 4.22
C GLY A 49 13.02 -3.48 4.56
N CYS A 50 11.70 -3.62 4.72
CA CYS A 50 11.00 -4.86 5.09
C CYS A 50 11.28 -5.33 6.53
N GLN A 51 11.29 -4.41 7.50
CA GLN A 51 11.52 -4.77 8.89
C GLN A 51 10.31 -5.48 9.54
N TRP A 52 10.51 -6.72 10.01
CA TRP A 52 9.50 -7.55 10.68
C TRP A 52 8.78 -6.89 11.88
N ARG A 53 9.43 -5.98 12.59
CA ARG A 53 8.80 -5.24 13.71
C ARG A 53 7.75 -4.21 13.27
N ASN A 54 7.77 -3.81 12.01
CA ASN A 54 6.83 -2.85 11.43
C ASN A 54 5.74 -3.55 10.61
N LEU A 55 5.62 -4.88 10.72
CA LEU A 55 4.53 -5.64 10.12
C LEU A 55 3.22 -5.39 10.89
N PRO A 56 2.07 -5.30 10.21
CA PRO A 56 0.76 -5.19 10.85
C PRO A 56 0.44 -6.42 11.70
N SER A 57 -0.42 -6.22 12.70
CA SER A 57 -0.85 -7.29 13.63
C SER A 57 -1.62 -8.43 12.97
N ASP A 58 -2.03 -8.29 11.71
CA ASP A 58 -2.73 -9.32 10.94
C ASP A 58 -1.82 -10.46 10.49
N PHE A 59 -0.50 -10.26 10.55
CA PHE A 59 0.48 -11.29 10.25
C PHE A 59 0.72 -12.18 11.47
N PRO A 60 1.00 -13.49 11.28
CA PRO A 60 1.30 -14.38 12.38
C PRO A 60 2.49 -13.85 13.19
N ASN A 61 2.40 -14.04 14.51
CA ASN A 61 3.51 -13.73 15.42
C ASN A 61 4.76 -14.48 14.94
N TRP A 62 5.84 -13.74 14.78
CA TRP A 62 7.16 -14.23 14.39
C TRP A 62 8.07 -14.40 15.61
#